data_AF-A0A7C2GK56-F1
#
_entry.id   AF-A0A7C2GK56-F1
#
_cell.length_a   1.000
_cell.length_b   1.000
_cell.length_c   1.000
_cell.angle_alpha   90.00
_cell.angle_beta   90.00
_cell.angle_gamma   90.00
#
_symmetry.space_group_name_H-M   'P 1'
#
loop_
_entity.id
_entity.type
_entity.pdbx_description
1 polymer ?
#
loop_
_entity_poly.entity_id
_entity_poly.type
_entity_poly.pdbx_seq_one_letter_code
_entity_poly.pdbx_strand_id
1 'polypeptide(L)'
;MIATSADGINWNVVPFDSPDVPGSPDPPLSDVLYVPDWDKFVAVGEGFWATSVDGVNWSAQRLSLHDPFPLLLQRLAYGNGTLIAGISADPPSRMLVSTDGQNWRYVETTLGNIARSIAFGGGVFAYTTNGAFDTSP
;
A
#
# COMPACT_ATOMS: atom_id res chain seq x y z
N MET A 1 12.35 -10.92 1.67
CA MET A 1 12.58 -11.57 0.34
C MET A 1 11.75 -10.87 -0.73
N ILE A 2 12.30 -10.72 -1.94
CA ILE A 2 11.68 -10.14 -3.13
C ILE A 2 11.60 -11.22 -4.19
N ALA A 3 10.49 -11.29 -4.92
CA ALA A 3 10.36 -12.15 -6.08
C ALA A 3 9.98 -11.31 -7.30
N THR A 4 10.71 -11.45 -8.41
CA THR A 4 10.41 -10.77 -9.68
C THR A 4 10.29 -11.77 -10.83
N SER A 5 9.45 -11.43 -11.81
CA SER A 5 9.24 -12.23 -13.01
C SER A 5 8.80 -11.34 -14.16
N ALA A 6 9.36 -11.57 -15.35
CA ALA A 6 8.93 -10.88 -16.57
C ALA A 6 7.79 -11.61 -17.29
N ASP A 7 7.59 -12.90 -17.02
CA ASP A 7 6.62 -13.78 -17.69
C ASP A 7 5.50 -14.29 -16.77
N GLY A 8 5.59 -14.01 -15.47
CA GLY A 8 4.65 -14.48 -14.45
C GLY A 8 4.77 -15.98 -14.12
N ILE A 9 5.68 -16.71 -14.76
CA ILE A 9 5.85 -18.17 -14.62
C ILE A 9 7.17 -18.49 -13.94
N ASN A 10 8.26 -17.86 -14.38
CA ASN A 10 9.60 -18.05 -13.87
C ASN A 10 9.96 -16.91 -12.92
N TRP A 11 10.21 -17.25 -11.65
CA TRP A 11 10.43 -16.28 -10.59
C TRP A 11 11.86 -16.30 -10.09
N ASN A 12 12.50 -15.12 -10.07
CA ASN A 12 13.79 -14.93 -9.42
C ASN A 12 13.56 -14.38 -8.01
N VAL A 13 14.15 -15.01 -7.00
CA VAL A 13 13.98 -14.63 -5.60
C VAL A 13 15.30 -14.10 -5.04
N VAL A 14 15.27 -12.89 -4.50
CA VAL A 14 16.43 -12.23 -3.88
C VAL A 14 16.10 -11.75 -2.46
N PRO A 15 17.10 -11.55 -1.59
CA PRO A 15 16.87 -10.90 -0.30
C PRO A 15 16.28 -9.50 -0.49
N PHE A 16 15.45 -9.07 0.45
CA PHE A 16 15.05 -7.66 0.51
C PHE A 16 16.20 -6.90 1.18
N ASP A 17 16.72 -5.88 0.52
CA ASP A 17 17.73 -4.99 1.09
C ASP A 17 17.21 -3.55 0.97
N SER A 18 17.08 -2.87 2.12
CA SER A 18 16.67 -1.47 2.17
C SER A 18 17.64 -0.74 3.09
N PRO A 19 18.66 -0.05 2.55
CA PRO A 19 19.69 0.62 3.34
C PRO A 19 19.11 1.73 4.23
N ASP A 20 17.93 2.25 3.88
CA ASP A 20 17.28 3.39 4.52
C ASP A 20 16.51 3.03 5.81
N VAL A 21 16.42 1.75 6.20
CA VAL A 21 15.77 1.33 7.47
C VAL A 21 16.77 0.61 8.39
N PRO A 22 17.63 1.36 9.13
CA PRO A 22 18.64 0.77 9.99
C PRO A 22 18.02 -0.07 11.12
N GLY A 23 18.47 -1.32 11.26
CA GLY A 23 18.14 -2.18 12.41
C GLY A 23 16.75 -2.82 12.39
N SER A 24 15.97 -2.65 11.32
CA SER A 24 14.74 -3.44 11.13
C SER A 24 15.07 -4.69 10.31
N PRO A 25 14.67 -5.90 10.74
CA PRO A 25 14.52 -7.01 9.79
C PRO A 25 13.53 -6.56 8.69
N ASP A 26 13.68 -7.12 7.49
CA ASP A 26 12.81 -6.90 6.30
C ASP A 26 11.44 -6.30 6.68
N PRO A 27 11.10 -5.06 6.26
CA PRO A 27 9.82 -4.45 6.62
C PRO A 27 8.70 -5.40 6.20
N PRO A 28 7.70 -5.63 7.08
CA PRO A 28 6.59 -6.55 6.82
C PRO A 28 5.63 -5.97 5.77
N LEU A 29 6.07 -5.97 4.51
CA LEU A 29 5.29 -5.54 3.36
C LEU A 29 4.23 -6.59 3.04
N SER A 30 3.01 -6.11 2.77
CA SER A 30 1.80 -6.91 2.62
C SER A 30 1.17 -6.81 1.23
N ASP A 31 1.46 -5.73 0.48
CA ASP A 31 0.93 -5.54 -0.87
C ASP A 31 1.89 -4.70 -1.72
N VAL A 32 1.77 -4.84 -3.05
CA VAL A 32 2.58 -4.13 -4.04
C VAL A 32 1.78 -3.87 -5.31
N LEU A 33 1.94 -2.67 -5.89
CA LEU A 33 1.45 -2.37 -7.24
C LEU A 33 2.45 -1.51 -8.01
N TYR A 34 2.22 -1.36 -9.31
CA TYR A 34 2.94 -0.39 -10.14
C TYR A 34 2.08 0.87 -10.31
N VAL A 35 2.67 2.05 -10.08
CA VAL A 35 2.04 3.36 -10.26
C VAL A 35 2.57 4.00 -11.55
N PRO A 36 1.76 4.05 -12.64
CA PRO A 36 2.22 4.54 -13.93
C PRO A 36 2.70 5.99 -13.91
N ASP A 37 1.97 6.88 -13.23
CA ASP A 37 2.32 8.32 -13.21
C ASP A 37 3.64 8.59 -12.46
N TRP A 38 4.11 7.65 -11.64
CA TRP A 38 5.36 7.75 -10.90
C TRP A 38 6.49 6.91 -11.49
N ASP A 39 6.17 6.07 -12.49
CA ASP A 39 7.05 5.05 -13.07
C ASP A 39 7.75 4.19 -12.00
N LYS A 40 6.98 3.74 -11.00
CA LYS A 40 7.51 3.04 -9.83
C LYS A 40 6.58 1.94 -9.35
N PHE A 41 7.18 0.86 -8.88
CA PHE A 41 6.54 -0.05 -7.94
C PHE A 41 6.43 0.62 -6.57
N VAL A 42 5.29 0.42 -5.92
CA VAL A 42 5.00 0.89 -4.57
C VAL A 42 4.51 -0.30 -3.76
N ALA A 43 5.11 -0.51 -2.59
CA ALA A 43 4.71 -1.53 -1.64
C ALA A 43 4.35 -0.89 -0.30
N VAL A 44 3.44 -1.52 0.45
CA VAL A 44 3.07 -1.09 1.81
C VAL A 44 3.01 -2.26 2.77
N GLY A 45 3.10 -1.96 4.06
CA GLY A 45 3.11 -2.95 5.14
C GLY A 45 2.81 -2.35 6.50
N GLU A 46 3.12 -3.09 7.56
CA GLU A 46 2.89 -2.65 8.96
C GLU A 46 3.73 -1.41 9.31
N GLY A 47 3.16 -0.22 9.11
CA GLY A 47 3.80 1.07 9.36
C GLY A 47 4.87 1.45 8.33
N PHE A 48 5.01 0.70 7.24
CA PHE A 48 6.02 0.94 6.21
C PHE A 48 5.39 1.14 4.83
N TRP A 49 6.10 1.88 4.00
CA TRP A 49 5.93 1.91 2.55
C TRP A 49 7.30 1.84 1.89
N ALA A 50 7.34 1.40 0.64
CA ALA A 50 8.58 1.31 -0.12
C ALA A 50 8.34 1.61 -1.59
N THR A 51 9.36 2.12 -2.28
CA THR A 51 9.32 2.30 -3.74
C THR A 51 10.50 1.66 -4.43
N SER A 52 10.29 1.27 -5.68
CA SER A 52 11.32 0.73 -6.56
C SER A 52 11.03 1.09 -8.01
N VAL A 53 12.06 1.40 -8.79
CA VAL A 53 11.95 1.61 -10.25
C VAL A 53 12.13 0.32 -11.05
N ASP A 54 12.75 -0.70 -10.46
CA ASP A 54 13.14 -1.95 -11.14
C ASP A 54 12.54 -3.20 -10.50
N GLY A 55 11.79 -3.06 -9.40
CA GLY A 55 11.17 -4.14 -8.64
C GLY A 55 12.17 -4.96 -7.80
N VAL A 56 13.46 -4.61 -7.82
CA VAL A 56 14.55 -5.36 -7.17
C VAL A 56 15.23 -4.54 -6.08
N ASN A 57 15.55 -3.29 -6.36
CA ASN A 57 16.15 -2.36 -5.41
C ASN A 57 15.05 -1.49 -4.80
N TRP A 58 14.85 -1.58 -3.49
CA TRP A 58 13.76 -0.91 -2.79
C TRP A 58 14.29 0.11 -1.79
N SER A 59 13.66 1.28 -1.75
CA SER A 59 13.84 2.25 -0.68
C SER A 59 12.59 2.24 0.19
N ALA A 60 12.70 1.65 1.39
CA ALA A 60 11.62 1.60 2.37
C ALA A 60 11.72 2.73 3.38
N GLN A 61 10.57 3.20 3.83
CA GLN A 61 10.43 4.26 4.82
C GLN A 61 9.32 3.93 5.80
N ARG A 62 9.49 4.37 7.04
CA ARG A 62 8.44 4.28 8.06
C ARG A 62 7.46 5.44 7.88
N LEU A 63 6.16 5.16 7.94
CA LEU A 63 5.14 6.19 7.89
C LEU A 63 5.27 7.11 9.10
N SER A 64 5.32 8.42 8.84
CA SER A 64 5.38 9.46 9.89
C SER A 64 3.99 9.89 10.37
N LEU A 65 3.05 8.95 10.42
CA LEU A 65 1.70 9.18 10.92
C LEU A 65 1.63 8.80 12.39
N HIS A 66 1.06 9.69 13.21
CA HIS A 66 0.81 9.40 14.62
C HIS A 66 -0.49 8.59 14.71
N ASP A 67 -0.38 7.35 15.19
CA ASP A 67 -1.53 6.50 15.49
C ASP A 67 -1.31 5.79 16.83
N PRO A 68 -2.33 5.64 17.67
CA PRO A 68 -2.24 4.86 18.91
C PRO A 68 -1.89 3.38 18.67
N PHE A 69 -2.11 2.84 17.46
CA PHE A 69 -1.86 1.44 17.13
C PHE A 69 -0.97 1.28 15.89
N PRO A 70 -0.33 0.10 15.70
CA PRO A 70 0.40 -0.20 14.47
C PRO A 70 -0.50 -0.08 13.23
N LEU A 71 -0.03 0.66 12.22
CA LEU A 71 -0.75 0.84 10.96
C LEU A 71 -0.57 -0.37 10.05
N LEU A 72 -1.55 -1.26 10.04
CA LEU A 72 -1.54 -2.45 9.18
C LEU A 72 -2.07 -2.12 7.78
N LEU A 73 -1.19 -1.65 6.89
CA LEU A 73 -1.52 -1.43 5.48
C LEU A 73 -1.50 -2.73 4.71
N GLN A 74 -2.60 -3.04 4.05
CA GLN A 74 -2.79 -4.38 3.48
C GLN A 74 -3.25 -4.41 2.04
N ARG A 75 -3.83 -3.32 1.52
CA ARG A 75 -4.44 -3.28 0.19
C ARG A 75 -4.07 -1.99 -0.50
N LEU A 76 -3.58 -2.05 -1.72
CA LEU A 76 -3.30 -0.89 -2.56
C LEU A 76 -4.24 -0.83 -3.76
N ALA A 77 -4.62 0.39 -4.13
CA ALA A 77 -5.25 0.68 -5.42
C ALA A 77 -4.75 2.03 -5.92
N TYR A 78 -4.54 2.13 -7.24
CA TYR A 78 -4.12 3.37 -7.87
C TYR A 78 -5.09 3.78 -8.97
N GLY A 79 -5.43 5.06 -9.02
CA GLY A 79 -6.34 5.62 -10.01
C GLY A 79 -6.47 7.12 -9.90
N ASN A 80 -6.74 7.80 -11.01
CA ASN A 80 -6.96 9.25 -11.04
C ASN A 80 -5.88 10.05 -10.28
N GLY A 81 -4.60 9.72 -10.48
CA GLY A 81 -3.47 10.38 -9.81
C GLY A 81 -3.31 10.07 -8.32
N THR A 82 -4.12 9.17 -7.74
CA THR A 82 -4.18 8.90 -6.30
C THR A 82 -3.92 7.44 -6.00
N LEU A 83 -2.97 7.19 -5.10
CA LEU A 83 -2.73 5.90 -4.46
C LEU A 83 -3.55 5.83 -3.18
N ILE A 84 -4.30 4.74 -3.00
CA ILE A 84 -5.06 4.44 -1.79
C ILE A 84 -4.47 3.20 -1.13
N ALA A 85 -4.28 3.27 0.19
CA ALA A 85 -3.93 2.13 1.03
C ALA A 85 -5.02 1.86 2.07
N GLY A 86 -5.54 0.64 2.08
CA GLY A 86 -6.49 0.16 3.09
C GLY A 86 -5.77 -0.21 4.39
N ILE A 87 -6.32 0.27 5.51
CA ILE A 87 -5.83 -0.07 6.85
C ILE A 87 -6.71 -1.19 7.44
N SER A 88 -6.05 -2.25 7.94
CA SER A 88 -6.69 -3.31 8.72
C SER A 88 -6.50 -3.07 10.21
N ALA A 89 -7.16 -2.05 10.75
CA ALA A 89 -7.12 -1.70 12.17
C ALA A 89 -8.53 -1.62 12.77
N ASP A 90 -8.59 -1.66 14.10
CA ASP A 90 -9.82 -1.43 14.85
C ASP A 90 -10.40 -0.03 14.57
N PRO A 91 -11.73 0.14 14.69
CA PRO A 91 -12.41 1.39 14.35
C PRO A 91 -11.82 2.64 15.03
N PRO A 92 -11.83 3.81 14.37
CA PRO A 92 -12.48 4.08 13.09
C PRO A 92 -11.69 3.54 11.89
N SER A 93 -12.39 2.92 10.95
CA SER A 93 -11.79 2.44 9.70
C SER A 93 -11.44 3.60 8.79
N ARG A 94 -10.14 3.79 8.62
CA ARG A 94 -9.54 4.84 7.80
C ARG A 94 -8.84 4.20 6.61
N MET A 95 -8.72 4.97 5.55
CA MET A 95 -7.75 4.70 4.48
C MET A 95 -6.64 5.73 4.55
N LEU A 96 -5.49 5.39 3.97
CA LEU A 96 -4.49 6.39 3.62
C LEU A 96 -4.56 6.68 2.13
N VAL A 97 -4.35 7.93 1.77
CA VAL A 97 -4.19 8.34 0.37
C VAL A 97 -2.89 9.11 0.18
N SER A 98 -2.30 8.97 -1.00
CA SER A 98 -1.12 9.73 -1.43
C SER A 98 -1.20 10.05 -2.92
N THR A 99 -0.81 11.26 -3.30
CA THR A 99 -0.73 11.70 -4.71
C THR A 99 0.71 11.79 -5.22
N ASP A 100 1.69 11.64 -4.33
CA ASP A 100 3.13 11.77 -4.64
C ASP A 100 3.98 10.58 -4.15
N GLY A 101 3.35 9.62 -3.47
CA GLY A 101 3.97 8.40 -2.93
C GLY A 101 4.76 8.62 -1.65
N GLN A 102 4.94 9.85 -1.21
CA GLN A 102 5.78 10.21 -0.07
C GLN A 102 4.93 10.70 1.10
N ASN A 103 3.95 11.55 0.79
CA ASN A 103 3.06 12.15 1.76
C ASN A 103 1.75 11.36 1.78
N TRP A 104 1.45 10.80 2.95
CA TRP A 104 0.23 10.04 3.18
C TRP A 104 -0.66 10.78 4.17
N ARG A 105 -1.97 10.73 3.94
CA ARG A 105 -2.97 11.33 4.85
C ARG A 105 -4.17 10.40 5.05
N TYR A 106 -4.77 10.48 6.22
CA TYR A 106 -6.02 9.76 6.50
C TYR A 106 -7.18 10.30 5.67
N VAL A 107 -8.05 9.38 5.25
CA VAL A 107 -9.37 9.66 4.72
C VAL A 107 -10.37 8.76 5.47
N GLU A 108 -11.41 9.39 5.99
CA GLU A 108 -12.52 8.69 6.63
C GLU A 108 -13.32 7.92 5.58
N THR A 109 -13.72 6.70 5.94
CA THR A 109 -14.54 5.84 5.08
C THR A 109 -15.95 5.79 5.64
N THR A 110 -16.97 5.64 4.79
CA THR A 110 -18.36 5.64 5.28
C THR A 110 -18.71 4.34 6.00
N LEU A 111 -18.10 3.24 5.56
CA LEU A 111 -18.18 1.94 6.20
C LEU A 111 -17.08 1.85 7.26
N GLY A 112 -17.43 1.98 8.54
CA GLY A 112 -16.52 1.87 9.69
C GLY A 112 -15.93 0.47 9.95
N ASN A 113 -15.66 -0.29 8.88
CA ASN A 113 -15.10 -1.64 8.90
C ASN A 113 -13.81 -1.74 8.07
N ILE A 114 -13.00 -2.76 8.38
CA ILE A 114 -11.73 -3.07 7.70
C ILE A 114 -11.94 -3.24 6.19
N ALA A 115 -11.17 -2.49 5.40
CA ALA A 115 -11.13 -2.63 3.96
C ALA A 115 -10.48 -3.98 3.56
N ARG A 116 -11.25 -4.86 2.92
CA ARG A 116 -10.82 -6.19 2.50
C ARG A 116 -10.23 -6.21 1.09
N SER A 117 -10.77 -5.37 0.20
CA SER A 117 -10.24 -5.14 -1.14
C SER A 117 -10.50 -3.69 -1.52
N ILE A 118 -9.68 -3.15 -2.42
CA ILE A 118 -9.86 -1.84 -3.04
C ILE A 118 -9.61 -2.02 -4.53
N ALA A 119 -10.43 -1.39 -5.37
CA ALA A 119 -10.26 -1.38 -6.81
C ALA A 119 -10.58 0.00 -7.37
N PHE A 120 -9.96 0.34 -8.49
CA PHE A 120 -10.28 1.53 -9.28
C PHE A 120 -10.75 1.12 -10.67
N GLY A 121 -11.85 1.72 -11.13
CA GLY A 121 -12.40 1.47 -12.46
C GLY A 121 -13.53 2.43 -12.78
N GLY A 122 -13.67 2.80 -14.06
CA GLY A 122 -14.74 3.72 -14.50
C GLY A 122 -14.67 5.11 -13.85
N GLY A 123 -13.51 5.54 -13.36
CA GLY A 123 -13.32 6.82 -12.67
C GLY A 123 -13.65 6.79 -11.17
N VAL A 124 -14.00 5.63 -10.61
CA VAL A 124 -14.46 5.48 -9.22
C VAL A 124 -13.56 4.49 -8.48
N PHE A 125 -13.30 4.77 -7.21
CA PHE A 125 -12.74 3.78 -6.30
C PHE A 125 -13.86 3.01 -5.60
N ALA A 126 -13.75 1.70 -5.55
CA ALA A 126 -14.67 0.84 -4.79
C ALA A 126 -13.87 0.04 -3.77
N TYR A 127 -14.45 -0.17 -2.58
CA TYR A 127 -13.85 -1.03 -1.57
C TYR A 127 -14.88 -1.92 -0.89
N THR A 128 -14.43 -3.08 -0.43
CA THR A 128 -15.26 -4.03 0.29
C THR A 128 -14.87 -4.09 1.77
N THR A 129 -15.82 -4.46 2.60
CA THR A 129 -15.64 -4.74 4.04
C THR A 129 -16.26 -6.11 4.36
N ASN A 130 -16.40 -6.45 5.65
CA ASN A 130 -17.12 -7.66 6.05
C ASN A 130 -18.63 -7.51 5.75
N GLY A 131 -19.04 -7.91 4.54
CA GLY A 131 -20.45 -8.00 4.13
C GLY A 131 -21.04 -6.74 3.49
N ALA A 132 -20.25 -5.70 3.25
CA ALA A 132 -20.67 -4.48 2.55
C ALA A 132 -19.59 -3.98 1.59
N PHE A 133 -19.97 -3.08 0.68
CA PHE A 133 -19.05 -2.33 -0.17
C PHE A 133 -19.51 -0.87 -0.24
N ASP A 134 -18.58 0.02 -0.54
CA ASP A 134 -18.84 1.44 -0.77
C ASP A 134 -17.92 1.98 -1.87
N THR A 135 -18.27 3.13 -2.43
CA THR A 135 -17.56 3.76 -3.55
C THR A 135 -17.21 5.21 -3.23
N SER A 136 -16.15 5.72 -3.85
CA SER A 136 -15.86 7.15 -3.82
C SER A 136 -17.06 7.95 -4.38
N PRO A 137 -17.27 9.19 -3.90
CA PRO A 137 -18.30 10.08 -4.42
C PRO A 137 -18.21 10.33 -5.94
#